data_AF-A0A2T2XZ86-F1
#
_entry.id   AF-A0A2T2XZ86-F1
#
_cell.length_a   1.000
_cell.length_b   1.000
_cell.length_c   1.000
_cell.angle_alpha   90.00
_cell.angle_beta   90.00
_cell.angle_gamma   90.00
#
_symmetry.space_group_name_H-M   'P 1'
#
loop_
_entity.id
_entity.type
_entity.pdbx_description
1 polymer ?
#
loop_
_entity_poly.entity_id
_entity_poly.type
_entity_poly.pdbx_seq_one_letter_code
_entity_poly.pdbx_strand_id
1 'polypeptide(L)' 'MKGYILLLLSGLMLSFNTAAGRITMSNPDQSTTANGRTLCVYSNSIYMFTYITKSKKCPYSKIFDTAKSGG' A
#
# COMPACT_ATOMS: atom_id res chain seq x y z
N MET A 1 38.51 29.79 -7.92
CA MET A 1 37.28 29.21 -8.53
C MET A 1 37.48 27.70 -8.78
N LYS A 2 37.49 26.87 -7.73
CA LYS A 2 37.71 25.41 -7.88
C LYS A 2 37.00 24.60 -6.79
N GLY A 3 36.84 25.19 -5.59
CA GLY A 3 36.10 24.58 -4.48
C GLY A 3 34.57 24.66 -4.57
N TYR A 4 34.02 25.62 -5.33
CA TYR A 4 32.57 25.78 -5.47
C TYR A 4 31.92 24.65 -6.30
N ILE A 5 32.68 23.99 -7.16
CA ILE A 5 32.18 22.87 -7.99
C ILE A 5 31.89 21.62 -7.12
N LEU A 6 32.64 21.42 -6.03
CA LEU A 6 32.45 20.30 -5.10
C LEU A 6 31.25 20.53 -4.16
N LEU A 7 30.93 21.79 -3.84
CA LEU A 7 29.75 22.15 -3.05
C LEU A 7 28.44 22.02 -3.85
N LEU A 8 28.49 22.08 -5.18
CA LEU A 8 27.32 21.89 -6.04
C LEU A 8 26.95 20.40 -6.22
N LEU A 9 27.90 19.48 -6.05
CA LEU A 9 27.67 18.06 -6.28
C LEU A 9 27.13 17.31 -5.04
N SER A 10 27.21 17.93 -3.86
CA SER A 10 26.81 17.34 -2.57
C SER A 10 25.35 17.60 -2.17
N GLY A 11 24.63 18.46 -2.90
CA GLY A 11 23.28 18.91 -2.52
C GLY A 11 22.10 18.12 -3.10
N LEU A 12 22.30 17.10 -3.95
CA LEU A 12 21.22 16.47 -4.70
C LEU A 12 20.99 15.00 -4.34
N MET A 13 20.93 14.68 -3.06
CA MET A 13 20.23 13.47 -2.61
C MET A 13 18.77 13.85 -2.29
N LEU A 14 18.03 14.25 -3.33
CA LEU A 14 16.56 14.27 -3.27
C LEU A 14 16.13 12.81 -3.12
N SER A 15 15.92 12.38 -1.88
CA SER A 15 15.30 11.09 -1.58
C SER A 15 13.92 11.09 -2.23
N PHE A 16 13.78 10.39 -3.35
CA PHE A 16 12.49 10.03 -3.92
C PHE A 16 11.76 9.15 -2.90
N ASN A 17 11.05 9.79 -1.98
CA ASN A 17 10.13 9.09 -1.12
C ASN A 17 8.98 8.66 -2.01
N THR A 18 9.08 7.44 -2.57
CA THR A 18 8.00 6.84 -3.32
C THR A 18 6.90 6.59 -2.30
N ALA A 19 6.04 7.59 -2.12
CA ALA A 19 4.78 7.40 -1.43
C ALA A 19 4.02 6.37 -2.26
N ALA A 20 4.11 5.10 -1.88
CA ALA A 20 3.13 4.11 -2.28
C ALA A 20 1.82 4.61 -1.65
N GLY A 21 1.12 5.53 -2.33
CA GLY A 21 -0.13 6.11 -1.85
C GLY A 21 -1.30 5.16 -2.03
N ARG A 22 -1.14 4.19 -2.94
CA ARG A 22 -2.15 3.21 -3.30
C ARG A 22 -1.47 1.90 -3.67
N ILE A 23 -1.96 0.79 -3.14
CA ILE A 23 -1.52 -0.57 -3.48
C ILE A 23 -2.69 -1.35 -4.07
N THR A 24 -2.45 -1.98 -5.22
CA THR A 24 -3.39 -2.96 -5.78
C THR A 24 -3.03 -4.33 -5.24
N MET A 25 -4.01 -5.03 -4.67
CA MET A 25 -3.84 -6.42 -4.22
C MET A 25 -4.85 -7.31 -4.92
N SER A 26 -4.45 -8.56 -5.12
CA SER A 26 -5.24 -9.59 -5.79
C SER A 26 -5.28 -10.86 -4.96
N ASN A 27 -6.16 -11.80 -5.34
CA ASN A 27 -6.29 -13.11 -4.69
C ASN A 27 -6.60 -13.03 -3.19
N PRO A 28 -7.73 -12.41 -2.79
CA PRO A 28 -8.12 -12.37 -1.40
C PRO A 28 -8.47 -13.76 -0.87
N ASP A 29 -8.13 -14.02 0.39
CA ASP A 29 -8.71 -15.10 1.16
C ASP A 29 -10.15 -14.74 1.54
N GLN A 30 -11.06 -15.70 1.41
CA GLN A 30 -12.49 -15.50 1.62
C GLN A 30 -12.99 -16.34 2.78
N SER A 31 -13.63 -15.69 3.73
CA SER A 31 -14.31 -16.36 4.84
C SER A 31 -15.68 -15.73 5.11
N THR A 32 -16.54 -16.48 5.79
CA THR A 32 -17.88 -16.00 6.18
C THR A 32 -17.85 -15.57 7.64
N THR A 33 -18.24 -14.33 7.90
CA THR A 33 -18.35 -13.79 9.25
C THR A 33 -19.63 -14.31 9.91
N ALA A 34 -19.68 -14.38 11.24
CA ALA A 34 -20.86 -14.81 12.00
C ALA A 34 -22.15 -14.04 11.66
N ASN A 35 -22.03 -12.79 11.22
CA ASN A 35 -23.14 -11.94 10.78
C ASN A 35 -23.61 -12.20 9.33
N GLY A 36 -23.20 -13.32 8.71
CA GLY A 36 -23.56 -13.67 7.33
C GLY A 36 -22.92 -12.76 6.26
N ARG A 37 -21.89 -11.99 6.63
CA ARG A 37 -21.12 -11.11 5.74
C ARG A 37 -19.86 -11.83 5.26
N THR A 38 -19.41 -11.51 4.05
CA THR A 38 -18.18 -12.06 3.49
C THR A 38 -17.00 -11.20 3.92
N LEU A 39 -16.00 -11.83 4.53
CA LEU A 39 -14.72 -11.27 4.91
C LEU A 39 -13.69 -11.60 3.82
N CYS A 40 -13.03 -10.57 3.30
CA CYS A 40 -12.01 -10.66 2.26
C CYS A 40 -10.68 -10.16 2.82
N VAL A 41 -9.69 -11.04 2.90
CA VAL A 41 -8.35 -10.68 3.40
C VAL A 41 -7.37 -10.64 2.24
N TYR A 42 -6.84 -9.47 1.96
CA TYR A 42 -5.80 -9.24 0.95
C TYR A 42 -4.47 -9.14 1.68
N SER A 43 -3.60 -10.13 1.49
CA SER A 43 -2.29 -10.18 2.14
C SER A 43 -1.16 -10.28 1.11
N ASN A 44 -0.07 -9.57 1.38
CA ASN A 44 1.21 -9.70 0.71
C ASN A 44 2.30 -9.75 1.81
N SER A 45 3.56 -9.93 1.43
CA SER A 45 4.70 -10.03 2.36
C SER A 45 4.81 -8.86 3.36
N ILE A 46 4.25 -7.69 3.04
CA ILE A 46 4.45 -6.43 3.78
C ILE A 46 3.13 -5.81 4.27
N TYR A 47 1.99 -6.18 3.68
CA TYR A 47 0.71 -5.54 3.96
C TYR A 47 -0.41 -6.56 4.08
N MET A 48 -1.33 -6.34 5.01
CA MET A 48 -2.55 -7.10 5.16
C MET A 48 -3.73 -6.14 5.28
N PHE A 49 -4.70 -6.26 4.37
CA PHE A 49 -5.91 -5.45 4.35
C PHE A 49 -7.14 -6.33 4.44
N THR A 50 -8.10 -5.88 5.24
CA THR A 50 -9.36 -6.58 5.45
C THR A 50 -10.50 -5.79 4.83
N TYR A 51 -11.37 -6.46 4.09
CA TYR A 51 -12.51 -5.86 3.45
C TYR A 51 -13.76 -6.70 3.71
N ILE A 52 -14.78 -6.09 4.31
CA ILE A 52 -16.05 -6.76 4.61
C ILE A 52 -17.07 -6.31 3.57
N THR A 53 -17.70 -7.28 2.90
CA THR A 53 -18.75 -7.02 1.92
C THR A 53 -20.01 -7.84 2.20
N LYS A 54 -21.16 -7.34 1.76
CA LYS A 54 -22.41 -8.10 1.71
C LYS A 54 -22.49 -9.01 0.48
N SER A 55 -21.58 -8.83 -0.48
CA SER A 55 -21.50 -9.67 -1.68
C SER A 55 -21.11 -11.10 -1.30
N LYS A 56 -21.66 -12.10 -2.02
CA LYS A 56 -21.30 -13.51 -1.82
C LYS A 56 -19.85 -13.85 -2.17
N LYS A 57 -19.16 -12.98 -2.93
CA LYS A 57 -17.78 -13.17 -3.37
C LYS A 57 -16.96 -11.90 -3.17
N CYS A 58 -15.70 -12.10 -2.82
CA CYS A 58 -14.70 -11.05 -2.77
C CYS A 58 -14.32 -10.58 -4.19
N PRO A 59 -14.10 -9.28 -4.40
CA PRO A 59 -13.55 -8.80 -5.67
C PRO A 59 -12.13 -9.36 -5.85
N TYR A 60 -11.82 -9.86 -7.05
CA TYR A 60 -10.53 -10.50 -7.31
C TYR A 60 -9.35 -9.57 -7.01
N SER A 61 -9.46 -8.31 -7.43
CA SER A 61 -8.47 -7.27 -7.15
C SER A 61 -9.12 -6.06 -6.51
N LYS A 62 -8.41 -5.43 -5.58
CA LYS A 62 -8.85 -4.22 -4.89
C LYS A 62 -7.67 -3.29 -4.64
N ILE A 63 -7.92 -1.99 -4.82
CA ILE A 63 -6.96 -0.94 -4.52
C ILE A 63 -7.22 -0.48 -3.09
N PHE A 64 -6.14 -0.40 -2.32
CA PHE A 64 -6.14 0.13 -0.96
C PHE A 64 -5.24 1.35 -0.92
N ASP A 65 -5.70 2.41 -0.29
CA ASP A 65 -4.86 3.56 -0.05
C ASP A 65 -3.94 3.24 1.15
N THR A 66 -2.65 3.08 0.86
CA THR A 66 -1.59 2.88 1.86
C THR A 66 -1.25 4.26 2.42
N ALA A 67 -2.07 4.74 3.36
CA ALA A 67 -1.75 5.95 4.09
C ALA A 67 -0.39 5.76 4.77
N LYS A 68 0.60 6.59 4.43
CA LYS A 68 1.74 6.77 5.32
C LYS A 68 1.17 7.36 6.60
N SER A 69 1.09 6.56 7.66
CA SER A 69 1.13 7.09 9.02
C SER A 69 2.45 7.85 9.12
N GLY A 70 2.42 9.14 8.79
CA GLY A 70 3.54 10.04 8.93
C GLY A 70 3.76 10.26 10.42
N GLY A 71 4.74 9.56 10.98
CA GLY A 71 5.55 10.06 12.08
C GLY A 71 6.75 10.80 11.49
#